data_AF-A0AAX3W660-F1
#
_entry.id   AF-A0AAX3W660-F1
#
_cell.length_a   1.000
_cell.length_b   1.000
_cell.length_c   1.000
_cell.angle_alpha   90.00
_cell.angle_beta   90.00
_cell.angle_gamma   90.00
#
_symmetry.space_group_name_H-M   'P 1'
#
loop_
_entity.id
_entity.type
_entity.pdbx_description
1 polymer ?
#
loop_
_entity_poly.entity_id
_entity_poly.type
_entity_poly.pdbx_seq_one_letter_code
_entity_poly.pdbx_strand_id
1 'polypeptide(L)'
;MKIPEKSFKLIERPLTREEANLLERKNKPMVQIIKTHGKYKTLDIDFITCDWCISPIGQARLQSRLNMESTFMWLRGYNIKTNYNRVGNMTIQLRGDDIIIGYLINEMNKLLEDSTCWMKYRNKNRMLNIDRYDYELYVRPIRHHKSNTNILV
;
A
#
# COMPACT_ATOMS: atom_id res chain seq x y z
N MET A 1 1.30 -8.42 -19.16
CA MET A 1 2.32 -8.37 -18.08
C MET A 1 1.99 -9.48 -17.09
N LYS A 2 2.92 -10.35 -16.72
CA LYS A 2 2.65 -11.45 -15.78
C LYS A 2 3.21 -11.06 -14.41
N ILE A 3 2.33 -10.84 -13.44
CA ILE A 3 2.71 -10.55 -12.06
C ILE A 3 2.83 -11.87 -11.29
N PRO A 4 3.88 -12.08 -10.47
CA PRO A 4 3.99 -13.30 -9.67
C PRO A 4 2.80 -13.50 -8.73
N GLU A 5 2.31 -14.73 -8.63
CA GLU A 5 1.31 -15.08 -7.61
C GLU A 5 1.86 -14.79 -6.21
N LYS A 6 0.98 -14.30 -5.31
CA LYS A 6 1.33 -13.92 -3.93
C LYS A 6 2.55 -12.98 -3.91
N SER A 7 2.50 -11.91 -4.71
CA SER A 7 3.56 -10.91 -4.77
C SER A 7 3.71 -10.14 -3.46
N PHE A 8 2.63 -10.00 -2.68
CA PHE A 8 2.62 -9.18 -1.47
C PHE A 8 2.76 -10.00 -0.19
N LYS A 9 3.92 -10.64 -0.02
CA LYS A 9 4.24 -11.36 1.23
C LYS A 9 4.83 -10.41 2.26
N LEU A 10 4.14 -10.22 3.37
CA LEU A 10 4.60 -9.39 4.48
C LEU A 10 5.85 -9.96 5.15
N ILE A 11 6.79 -9.07 5.44
CA ILE A 11 7.97 -9.31 6.27
C ILE A 11 7.84 -8.43 7.50
N GLU A 12 7.79 -9.04 8.69
CA GLU A 12 7.51 -8.33 9.95
C GLU A 12 8.71 -7.54 10.51
N ARG A 13 9.69 -7.25 9.66
CA ARG A 13 10.89 -6.48 9.97
C ARG A 13 11.42 -5.78 8.73
N PRO A 14 12.35 -4.82 8.89
CA PRO A 14 13.11 -4.29 7.78
C PRO A 14 13.84 -5.40 7.00
N LEU A 15 13.83 -5.26 5.69
CA LEU A 15 14.55 -6.10 4.75
C LEU A 15 16.07 -5.88 4.84
N THR A 16 16.81 -6.98 4.75
CA THR A 16 18.26 -6.93 4.49
C THR A 16 18.52 -6.66 3.01
N ARG A 17 19.76 -6.28 2.68
CA ARG A 17 20.17 -6.05 1.28
C ARG A 17 20.05 -7.32 0.45
N GLU A 18 20.41 -8.45 1.03
CA GLU A 18 20.35 -9.78 0.39
C GLU A 18 18.91 -10.16 0.05
N GLU A 19 17.96 -9.89 0.95
CA GLU A 19 16.53 -10.13 0.71
C GLU A 19 15.97 -9.19 -0.36
N ALA A 20 16.34 -7.91 -0.35
CA ALA A 20 15.94 -6.96 -1.39
C ALA A 20 16.46 -7.39 -2.78
N ASN A 21 17.72 -7.82 -2.88
CA ASN A 21 18.29 -8.37 -4.12
C ASN A 21 17.55 -9.64 -4.57
N LEU A 22 17.13 -10.49 -3.65
CA LEU A 22 16.35 -11.69 -3.97
C LEU A 22 14.96 -11.32 -4.50
N LEU A 23 14.30 -10.32 -3.92
CA LEU A 23 13.02 -9.81 -4.38
C LEU A 23 13.13 -9.22 -5.79
N GLU A 24 14.19 -8.45 -6.06
CA GLU A 24 14.47 -7.91 -7.39
C GLU A 24 14.61 -9.01 -8.45
N ARG A 25 15.43 -10.04 -8.16
CA ARG A 25 15.58 -11.20 -9.06
C ARG A 25 14.26 -11.95 -9.30
N LYS A 26 13.36 -11.94 -8.32
CA LYS A 26 12.04 -12.56 -8.41
C LYS A 26 10.96 -11.62 -8.93
N ASN A 27 11.30 -10.37 -9.25
CA ASN A 27 10.37 -9.33 -9.69
C ASN A 27 9.17 -9.16 -8.73
N LYS A 28 9.47 -9.11 -7.42
CA LYS A 28 8.49 -9.00 -6.33
C LYS A 28 8.69 -7.71 -5.55
N PRO A 29 7.62 -7.07 -5.06
CA PRO A 29 7.73 -5.83 -4.30
C PRO A 29 8.27 -6.09 -2.90
N MET A 30 8.88 -5.07 -2.31
CA MET A 30 9.19 -5.06 -0.89
C MET A 30 7.91 -4.81 -0.11
N VAL A 31 7.61 -5.64 0.90
CA VAL A 31 6.45 -5.48 1.78
C VAL A 31 6.94 -5.71 3.20
N GLN A 32 7.18 -4.65 3.95
CA GLN A 32 7.90 -4.72 5.22
C GLN A 32 7.31 -3.84 6.31
N ILE A 33 7.43 -4.28 7.56
CA ILE A 33 7.21 -3.43 8.72
C ILE A 33 8.52 -2.70 9.05
N ILE A 34 8.52 -1.38 8.91
CA ILE A 34 9.70 -0.54 9.15
C ILE A 34 9.78 -0.01 10.59
N LYS A 35 8.65 0.01 11.31
CA LYS A 35 8.59 0.49 12.69
C LYS A 35 7.41 -0.12 13.43
N THR A 36 7.59 -0.40 14.72
CA THR A 36 6.53 -0.88 15.62
C THR A 36 6.49 0.02 16.86
N HIS A 37 5.30 0.40 17.31
CA HIS A 37 5.07 1.20 18.51
C HIS A 37 3.79 0.77 19.22
N GLY A 38 3.92 -0.03 20.28
CA GLY A 38 2.79 -0.72 20.91
C GLY A 38 2.09 -1.63 19.89
N LYS A 39 0.77 -1.54 19.82
CA LYS A 39 -0.04 -2.31 18.85
C LYS A 39 0.03 -1.82 17.40
N TYR A 40 0.67 -0.68 17.15
CA TYR A 40 0.72 -0.08 15.81
C TYR A 40 2.03 -0.42 15.11
N LYS A 41 1.93 -0.73 13.82
CA LYS A 41 3.04 -1.02 12.90
C LYS A 41 2.98 -0.03 11.73
N THR A 42 4.15 0.37 11.25
CA THR A 42 4.29 1.14 10.02
C THR A 42 4.71 0.17 8.92
N LEU A 43 3.78 -0.10 8.02
CA LEU A 43 3.98 -0.86 6.80
C LEU A 43 4.50 0.07 5.70
N ASP A 44 5.52 -0.41 5.00
CA ASP A 44 6.05 0.18 3.78
C ASP A 44 5.99 -0.87 2.67
N ILE A 45 5.43 -0.48 1.53
CA ILE A 45 5.43 -1.28 0.31
C ILE A 45 6.10 -0.47 -0.77
N ASP A 46 7.13 -1.03 -1.39
CA ASP A 46 7.91 -0.39 -2.44
C ASP A 46 8.02 -1.32 -3.64
N PHE A 47 7.73 -0.77 -4.82
CA PHE A 47 7.79 -1.47 -6.09
C PHE A 47 9.16 -1.35 -6.78
N ILE A 48 10.17 -0.75 -6.13
CA ILE A 48 11.53 -0.58 -6.69
C ILE A 48 12.20 -1.91 -7.07
N THR A 49 11.79 -3.03 -6.50
CA THR A 49 12.27 -4.38 -6.85
C THR A 49 11.44 -5.05 -7.95
N CYS A 50 10.47 -4.32 -8.53
CA CYS A 50 9.60 -4.80 -9.60
C CYS A 50 9.86 -4.08 -10.92
N ASP A 51 9.43 -4.70 -12.02
CA ASP A 51 9.28 -4.05 -13.32
C ASP A 51 7.96 -3.28 -13.48
N TRP A 52 7.06 -3.46 -12.50
CA TRP A 52 5.67 -3.06 -12.53
C TRP A 52 5.26 -2.41 -11.21
N CYS A 53 4.28 -1.53 -11.27
CA CYS A 53 3.76 -0.80 -10.13
C CYS A 53 2.24 -0.63 -10.27
N ILE A 54 1.62 0.02 -9.29
CA ILE A 54 0.19 0.30 -9.31
C ILE A 54 -0.11 1.37 -10.39
N SER A 55 -1.13 1.14 -11.21
CA SER A 55 -1.63 2.14 -12.17
C SER A 55 -2.46 3.22 -11.47
N PRO A 56 -2.76 4.37 -12.09
CA PRO A 56 -3.70 5.34 -11.51
C PRO A 56 -5.06 4.74 -11.13
N ILE A 57 -5.60 3.82 -11.95
CA ILE A 57 -6.83 3.08 -11.66
C ILE A 57 -6.67 2.20 -10.41
N GLY A 58 -5.56 1.45 -10.33
CA GLY A 58 -5.27 0.61 -9.17
C GLY A 58 -5.08 1.43 -7.90
N GLN A 59 -4.45 2.60 -8.00
CA GLN A 59 -4.23 3.53 -6.89
C GLN A 59 -5.57 4.03 -6.37
N ALA A 60 -6.44 4.50 -7.26
CA ALA A 60 -7.77 5.01 -6.92
C ALA A 60 -8.60 3.94 -6.20
N ARG A 61 -8.65 2.73 -6.75
CA ARG A 61 -9.39 1.60 -6.18
C ARG A 61 -8.86 1.20 -4.81
N LEU A 62 -7.55 1.00 -4.68
CA LEU A 62 -6.95 0.55 -3.43
C LEU A 62 -7.03 1.62 -2.34
N GLN A 63 -6.83 2.90 -2.69
CA GLN A 63 -7.01 4.01 -1.75
C GLN A 63 -8.48 4.12 -1.29
N SER A 64 -9.45 3.96 -2.19
CA SER A 64 -10.88 3.97 -1.83
C SER A 64 -11.23 2.85 -0.84
N ARG A 65 -10.76 1.63 -1.10
CA ARG A 65 -10.94 0.48 -0.18
C ARG A 65 -10.27 0.72 1.17
N LEU A 66 -9.02 1.19 1.17
CA LEU A 66 -8.31 1.53 2.40
C LEU A 66 -9.01 2.64 3.19
N ASN A 67 -9.56 3.64 2.49
CA ASN A 67 -10.33 4.73 3.11
C ASN A 67 -11.60 4.19 3.79
N MET A 68 -12.34 3.32 3.11
CA MET A 68 -13.54 2.68 3.65
C MET A 68 -13.23 1.86 4.92
N GLU A 69 -12.24 0.97 4.84
CA GLU A 69 -11.83 0.13 5.98
C GLU A 69 -11.30 0.98 7.15
N SER A 70 -10.48 1.99 6.85
CA SER A 70 -9.98 2.90 7.86
C SER A 70 -11.15 3.61 8.57
N THR A 71 -12.13 4.11 7.81
CA THR A 71 -13.32 4.79 8.35
C THR A 71 -14.12 3.87 9.27
N PHE A 72 -14.33 2.62 8.84
CA PHE A 72 -15.02 1.63 9.65
C PHE A 72 -14.29 1.31 10.96
N MET A 73 -12.97 1.15 10.92
CA MET A 73 -12.14 0.96 12.11
C MET A 73 -12.20 2.18 13.04
N TRP A 74 -12.19 3.38 12.47
CA TRP A 74 -12.29 4.62 13.23
C TRP A 74 -13.60 4.76 13.99
N LEU A 75 -14.72 4.44 13.36
CA LEU A 75 -16.05 4.39 14.00
C LEU A 75 -16.09 3.40 15.18
N ARG A 76 -15.18 2.42 15.21
CA ARG A 76 -15.00 1.45 16.30
C ARG A 76 -13.95 1.87 17.34
N GLY A 77 -13.51 3.12 17.32
CA GLY A 77 -12.56 3.67 18.28
C GLY A 77 -11.08 3.53 17.90
N TYR A 78 -10.76 3.07 16.69
CA TYR A 78 -9.39 3.01 16.21
C TYR A 78 -8.84 4.40 15.86
N ASN A 79 -7.60 4.70 16.28
CA ASN A 79 -6.99 6.00 16.03
C ASN A 79 -6.18 6.00 14.72
N ILE A 80 -6.78 6.50 13.65
CA ILE A 80 -6.13 6.64 12.34
C ILE A 80 -5.11 7.79 12.39
N LYS A 81 -3.86 7.52 12.03
CA LYS A 81 -2.84 8.56 11.84
C LYS A 81 -2.77 8.99 10.37
N THR A 82 -3.31 10.17 10.09
CA THR A 82 -3.52 10.74 8.74
C THR A 82 -2.31 10.78 7.83
N ASN A 83 -1.11 10.95 8.39
CA ASN A 83 0.09 11.20 7.60
C ASN A 83 0.72 9.91 7.05
N TYR A 84 0.13 8.75 7.33
CA TYR A 84 0.74 7.45 7.04
C TYR A 84 -0.21 6.48 6.35
N ASN A 85 -1.31 6.91 5.71
CA ASN A 85 -2.27 6.01 5.05
C ASN A 85 -2.46 6.37 3.57
N ARG A 86 -1.38 6.25 2.80
CA ARG A 86 -1.34 6.68 1.41
C ARG A 86 -0.93 5.54 0.50
N VAL A 87 -1.77 5.29 -0.50
CA VAL A 87 -1.45 4.48 -1.68
C VAL A 87 -0.94 5.42 -2.76
N GLY A 88 0.32 5.25 -3.16
CA GLY A 88 0.87 5.80 -4.39
C GLY A 88 1.10 4.70 -5.42
N ASN A 89 1.46 5.09 -6.64
CA ASN A 89 1.79 4.14 -7.70
C ASN A 89 3.01 3.27 -7.35
N MET A 90 4.07 3.92 -6.84
CA MET A 90 5.39 3.33 -6.58
C MET A 90 5.60 2.89 -5.13
N THR A 91 4.88 3.50 -4.20
CA THR A 91 5.05 3.24 -2.77
C THR A 91 3.71 3.33 -2.05
N ILE A 92 3.49 2.46 -1.06
CA ILE A 92 2.35 2.54 -0.14
C ILE A 92 2.88 2.64 1.27
N GLN A 93 2.33 3.57 2.03
CA GLN A 93 2.60 3.70 3.46
C GLN A 93 1.29 3.55 4.21
N LEU A 94 1.29 2.67 5.22
CA LEU A 94 0.18 2.42 6.13
C LEU A 94 0.69 2.40 7.57
N ARG A 95 0.09 3.19 8.47
CA ARG A 95 0.24 2.98 9.91
C ARG A 95 -1.02 2.32 10.46
N GLY A 96 -0.89 1.04 10.77
CA GLY A 96 -1.99 0.14 11.08
C GLY A 96 -1.73 -0.74 12.29
N ASP A 97 -2.73 -1.43 12.80
CA ASP A 97 -2.55 -2.68 13.51
C ASP A 97 -2.56 -3.83 12.49
N ASP A 98 -2.48 -5.07 13.00
CA ASP A 98 -2.42 -6.26 12.15
C ASP A 98 -3.69 -6.48 11.32
N ILE A 99 -4.83 -5.97 11.77
CA ILE A 99 -6.12 -6.11 11.07
C ILE A 99 -6.09 -5.31 9.78
N ILE A 100 -5.81 -3.99 9.86
CA ILE A 100 -5.83 -3.13 8.68
C ILE A 100 -4.65 -3.41 7.73
N ILE A 101 -3.50 -3.85 8.27
CA ILE A 101 -2.36 -4.30 7.45
C ILE A 101 -2.73 -5.57 6.67
N GLY A 102 -3.30 -6.56 7.36
CA GLY A 102 -3.78 -7.80 6.72
C GLY A 102 -4.85 -7.51 5.65
N TYR A 103 -5.78 -6.60 5.94
CA TYR A 103 -6.78 -6.13 4.98
C TYR A 103 -6.12 -5.58 3.71
N LEU A 104 -5.19 -4.63 3.84
CA LEU A 104 -4.53 -4.01 2.69
C LEU A 104 -3.80 -5.06 1.84
N ILE A 105 -3.05 -5.98 2.46
CA ILE A 105 -2.33 -7.04 1.75
C ILE A 105 -3.30 -7.95 0.99
N ASN A 106 -4.43 -8.31 1.60
CA ASN A 106 -5.44 -9.13 0.95
C ASN A 106 -6.06 -8.41 -0.25
N GLU A 107 -6.39 -7.12 -0.11
CA GLU A 107 -6.91 -6.32 -1.22
C GLU A 107 -5.91 -6.20 -2.37
N MET A 108 -4.63 -6.01 -2.07
CA MET A 108 -3.57 -6.00 -3.08
C MET A 108 -3.44 -7.33 -3.82
N ASN A 109 -3.51 -8.46 -3.10
CA ASN A 109 -3.46 -9.78 -3.72
C ASN A 109 -4.70 -10.04 -4.60
N LYS A 110 -5.90 -9.55 -4.23
CA LYS A 110 -7.10 -9.61 -5.09
C LYS A 110 -6.93 -8.79 -6.36
N LEU A 111 -6.30 -7.62 -6.28
CA LEU A 111 -6.07 -6.76 -7.44
C LEU A 111 -5.12 -7.41 -8.47
N LEU A 112 -4.34 -8.43 -8.12
CA LEU A 112 -3.44 -9.13 -9.06
C LEU A 112 -4.17 -9.70 -10.27
N GLU A 113 -5.45 -10.01 -10.14
CA GLU A 113 -6.30 -10.56 -11.20
C GLU A 113 -6.71 -9.53 -12.25
N ASP A 114 -6.67 -8.22 -11.91
CA ASP A 114 -7.08 -7.15 -12.81
C ASP A 114 -5.86 -6.42 -13.37
N SER A 115 -5.53 -6.70 -14.64
CA SER A 115 -4.41 -6.08 -15.32
C SER A 115 -4.51 -4.55 -15.45
N THR A 116 -5.71 -3.95 -15.39
CA THR A 116 -5.90 -2.50 -15.48
C THR A 116 -5.39 -1.77 -14.24
N CYS A 117 -5.25 -2.47 -13.11
CA CYS A 117 -4.76 -1.93 -11.85
C CYS A 117 -3.22 -1.85 -11.78
N TRP A 118 -2.53 -2.33 -12.81
CA TRP A 118 -1.08 -2.43 -12.85
C TRP A 118 -0.52 -1.84 -14.12
N MET A 119 0.71 -1.35 -14.04
CA MET A 119 1.42 -0.82 -15.20
C MET A 119 2.89 -1.19 -15.14
N LYS A 120 3.49 -1.40 -16.31
CA LYS A 120 4.94 -1.57 -16.41
C LYS A 120 5.58 -0.20 -16.25
N TYR A 121 6.54 -0.08 -15.35
CA TYR A 121 7.27 1.17 -15.14
C TYR A 121 8.79 1.03 -15.33
N ARG A 122 9.30 -0.20 -15.43
CA ARG A 122 10.69 -0.46 -15.79
C ARG A 122 10.74 -1.34 -17.03
N ASN A 123 11.64 -1.02 -17.94
CA ASN A 123 11.96 -1.85 -19.08
C ASN A 123 13.45 -2.12 -19.11
N LYS A 124 13.86 -3.31 -18.65
CA LYS A 124 15.28 -3.66 -18.42
C LYS A 124 15.91 -2.62 -17.48
N ASN A 125 16.95 -1.93 -17.91
CA ASN A 125 17.66 -0.94 -17.11
C ASN A 125 17.06 0.47 -17.21
N ARG A 126 15.94 0.64 -17.93
CA ARG A 126 15.31 1.94 -18.15
C ARG A 126 14.04 2.10 -17.33
N MET A 127 13.97 3.18 -16.57
CA MET A 127 12.73 3.64 -15.93
C MET A 127 11.85 4.34 -16.99
N LEU A 128 10.60 3.91 -17.09
CA LEU A 128 9.59 4.53 -17.93
C LEU A 128 8.97 5.72 -17.19
N ASN A 129 8.49 6.70 -17.95
CA ASN A 129 7.73 7.77 -17.34
C ASN A 129 6.40 7.22 -16.83
N ILE A 130 6.07 7.54 -15.59
CA ILE A 130 4.81 7.19 -14.96
C ILE A 130 4.10 8.50 -14.75
N ASP A 131 2.91 8.67 -15.31
CA ASP A 131 2.05 9.72 -14.82
C ASP A 131 1.58 9.32 -13.41
N ARG A 132 2.14 9.99 -12.41
CA ARG A 132 1.93 9.67 -10.99
C ARG A 132 0.66 10.32 -10.46
N TYR A 133 0.02 11.18 -11.24
CA TYR A 133 -1.11 11.96 -10.78
C TYR A 133 -2.10 12.21 -11.92
N ASP A 134 -3.14 11.38 -11.94
CA ASP A 134 -4.32 11.61 -12.77
C ASP A 134 -5.36 12.36 -11.94
N TYR A 135 -5.63 13.63 -12.27
CA TYR A 135 -6.56 14.49 -11.52
C TYR A 135 -8.00 13.94 -11.53
N GLU A 136 -8.39 13.18 -12.55
CA GLU A 136 -9.75 12.65 -12.69
C GLU A 136 -9.93 11.36 -11.88
N LEU A 137 -8.87 10.57 -11.74
CA LEU A 137 -8.91 9.30 -11.01
C LEU A 137 -8.41 9.39 -9.56
N TYR A 138 -7.69 10.45 -9.21
CA TYR A 138 -7.02 10.52 -7.91
C TYR A 138 -7.99 10.47 -6.73
N VAL A 139 -7.86 9.41 -5.92
CA VAL A 139 -8.54 9.31 -4.64
C VAL A 139 -7.59 9.78 -3.53
N ARG A 140 -8.03 10.77 -2.77
CA ARG A 140 -7.26 11.32 -1.65
C ARG A 140 -7.36 10.41 -0.42
N PRO A 141 -6.26 10.23 0.35
CA PRO A 141 -6.33 9.62 1.67
C PRO A 141 -7.30 10.36 2.60
N ILE A 142 -8.11 9.60 3.35
CA ILE A 142 -8.93 10.22 4.40
C ILE A 142 -8.06 10.94 5.42
N ARG A 143 -8.55 12.10 5.86
CA ARG A 143 -7.92 12.89 6.93
C ARG A 143 -8.86 12.89 8.13
N HIS A 144 -8.31 12.60 9.30
CA HIS A 144 -8.95 12.77 10.59
C HIS A 144 -9.15 14.27 10.81
N HIS A 145 -10.39 14.72 10.94
CA HIS A 145 -10.69 15.99 11.60
C HIS A 145 -10.52 15.74 13.10
N LYS A 146 -9.62 16.48 13.75
CA LYS A 146 -9.16 16.34 15.15
C LYS A 146 -10.08 15.54 16.10
N SER A 147 -9.49 14.55 16.78
CA SER A 147 -9.99 13.79 17.95
C SER A 147 -11.32 13.05 17.82
N ASN A 148 -11.32 11.76 18.18
CA ASN A 148 -12.52 11.07 18.67
C ASN A 148 -12.93 11.70 20.01
N THR A 149 -13.53 12.88 19.98
CA THR A 149 -14.48 13.26 21.03
C THR A 149 -15.76 12.51 20.73
N ASN A 150 -15.77 11.20 21.02
CA ASN A 150 -17.01 10.52 21.34
C ASN A 150 -17.51 11.15 22.65
N ILE A 151 -18.21 12.28 22.54
CA ILE A 151 -19.24 12.59 23.53
C ILE A 151 -20.36 11.63 23.16
N LEU A 152 -20.50 10.57 23.96
CA LEU A 152 -21.74 9.82 24.02
C LEU A 152 -22.84 10.85 24.32
N VAL A 153 -23.72 11.11 23.36
CA VAL A 153 -25.01 11.77 23.59
C VAL A 153 -26.06 10.67 23.65
#